data_AF-A0AAU0W7H5-F1
#
_entry.id   AF-A0AAU0W7H5-F1
#
_cell.length_a   1.000
_cell.length_b   1.000
_cell.length_c   1.000
_cell.angle_alpha   90.00
_cell.angle_beta   90.00
_cell.angle_gamma   90.00
#
_symmetry.space_group_name_H-M   'P 1'
#
loop_
_entity.id
_entity.type
_entity.pdbx_description
1 polymer ?
#
loop_
_entity_poly.entity_id
_entity_poly.type
_entity_poly.pdbx_seq_one_letter_code
_entity_poly.pdbx_strand_id
1 'polypeptide(L)'
;MDGTGVPRTTHISRYHPTPDGAVRLIHHHDWSRGFARASGINTLTTSPADLPALHPEGTEWTTGTTVHRAERARRRDAVPEDGPWAPVWTMMAALAGVHGDENARLVAWFDE
;
A
#
# COMPACT_ATOMS: atom_id res chain seq x y z
N MET A 1 16.83 -22.78 2.60
CA MET A 1 16.18 -22.44 1.32
C MET A 1 15.71 -21.01 1.47
N ASP A 2 16.47 -20.07 0.89
CA ASP A 2 16.10 -18.66 0.88
C ASP A 2 14.86 -18.50 0.01
N GLY A 3 13.71 -18.30 0.66
CA GLY A 3 12.49 -17.93 -0.03
C GLY A 3 12.72 -16.56 -0.67
N THR A 4 12.82 -16.54 -2.00
CA THR A 4 12.78 -15.31 -2.80
C THR A 4 11.45 -14.62 -2.49
N GLY A 5 11.47 -13.73 -1.50
CA GLY A 5 10.34 -12.87 -1.20
C GLY A 5 10.02 -12.09 -2.47
N VAL A 6 8.77 -12.15 -2.92
CA VAL A 6 8.28 -11.37 -4.06
C VAL A 6 8.85 -9.94 -3.95
N PRO A 7 9.61 -9.46 -4.95
CA PRO A 7 10.20 -8.13 -4.89
C PRO A 7 9.09 -7.11 -4.64
N ARG A 8 9.28 -6.25 -3.64
CA ARG A 8 8.30 -5.22 -3.30
C ARG A 8 8.34 -4.14 -4.37
N THR A 9 7.32 -4.12 -5.21
CA THR A 9 7.15 -3.10 -6.24
C THR A 9 6.83 -1.76 -5.60
N THR A 10 7.43 -0.69 -6.12
CA THR A 10 7.06 0.68 -5.74
C THR A 10 5.75 1.03 -6.44
N HIS A 11 4.80 1.55 -5.68
CA HIS A 11 3.51 1.99 -6.17
C HIS A 11 3.26 3.43 -5.77
N ILE A 12 2.18 4.02 -6.29
CA ILE A 12 1.73 5.35 -5.90
C ILE A 12 0.61 5.19 -4.87
N SER A 13 0.75 5.84 -3.72
CA SER A 13 -0.33 5.98 -2.74
C SER A 13 -0.87 7.41 -2.78
N ARG A 14 -2.18 7.56 -2.58
CA ARG A 14 -2.86 8.85 -2.48
C ARG A 14 -3.23 9.14 -1.04
N TYR A 15 -2.93 10.35 -0.59
CA TYR A 15 -3.26 10.87 0.72
C TYR A 15 -4.04 12.18 0.64
N HIS A 16 -4.73 12.47 1.74
CA HIS A 16 -5.27 13.78 2.04
C HIS A 16 -4.50 14.36 3.24
N PRO A 17 -3.92 15.56 3.15
CA PRO A 17 -3.30 16.21 4.28
C PRO A 17 -4.36 16.57 5.33
N THR A 18 -3.99 16.47 6.60
CA THR A 18 -4.81 16.84 7.73
C THR A 18 -4.33 18.19 8.31
N PRO A 19 -5.20 18.95 9.01
CA PRO A 19 -4.84 20.28 9.52
C PRO A 19 -3.66 20.31 10.50
N ASP A 20 -3.36 19.17 11.13
CA ASP A 20 -2.24 18.95 12.05
C ASP A 20 -0.90 18.66 11.32
N GLY A 21 -0.89 18.66 9.99
CA GLY A 21 0.29 18.37 9.17
C GLY A 21 0.55 16.88 8.91
N ALA A 22 -0.30 15.98 9.41
CA ALA A 22 -0.24 14.57 9.05
C ALA A 22 -0.87 14.32 7.66
N VAL A 23 -0.76 13.08 7.18
CA VAL A 23 -1.39 12.64 5.93
C VAL A 23 -2.24 11.40 6.17
N ARG A 24 -3.50 11.45 5.74
CA ARG A 24 -4.42 10.31 5.79
C ARG A 24 -4.42 9.58 4.46
N LEU A 25 -4.10 8.30 4.48
CA LEU A 25 -4.18 7.46 3.28
C LEU A 25 -5.64 7.39 2.79
N ILE A 26 -5.81 7.63 1.49
CA ILE A 26 -7.09 7.53 0.79
C ILE A 26 -7.12 6.30 -0.10
N HIS A 27 -6.01 5.99 -0.79
CA HIS A 27 -5.96 4.89 -1.74
C HIS A 27 -4.53 4.37 -1.91
N HIS A 28 -4.38 3.06 -1.99
CA HIS A 28 -3.15 2.39 -2.43
C HIS A 28 -3.19 2.16 -3.96
N HIS A 29 -2.03 2.10 -4.60
CA HIS A 29 -1.90 1.79 -6.04
C HIS A 29 -2.66 2.77 -6.98
N ASP A 30 -2.57 4.06 -6.69
CA ASP A 30 -3.22 5.11 -7.46
C ASP A 30 -2.56 5.36 -8.84
N TRP A 31 -3.20 4.87 -9.91
CA TRP A 31 -2.83 5.16 -11.30
C TRP A 31 -3.82 6.12 -12.00
N SER A 32 -4.41 7.05 -11.24
CA SER A 32 -5.46 7.93 -11.74
C SER A 32 -4.96 9.08 -12.63
N ARG A 33 -5.92 9.73 -13.29
CA ARG A 33 -5.70 11.03 -13.96
C ARG A 33 -5.25 12.14 -13.01
N GLY A 34 -5.60 12.05 -11.72
CA GLY A 34 -5.16 13.00 -10.71
C GLY A 34 -3.65 12.94 -10.53
N PHE A 35 -3.14 11.72 -10.33
CA PHE A 35 -1.70 11.46 -10.27
C PHE A 35 -0.98 11.89 -11.56
N ALA A 36 -1.52 11.54 -12.73
CA ALA A 36 -0.93 11.91 -14.02
C ALA A 36 -0.73 13.43 -14.15
N ARG A 37 -1.70 14.23 -13.70
CA ARG A 37 -1.60 15.70 -13.69
C ARG A 37 -0.58 16.21 -12.68
N ALA A 38 -0.55 15.62 -11.48
CA ALA A 38 0.35 16.03 -10.41
C ALA A 38 1.83 15.74 -10.74
N SER A 39 2.09 14.61 -11.39
CA SER A 39 3.43 14.13 -11.70
C SER A 39 3.93 14.52 -13.10
N GLY A 40 3.02 14.86 -14.02
CA GLY A 40 3.33 15.00 -15.44
C GLY A 40 3.53 13.66 -16.16
N ILE A 41 3.43 12.53 -15.46
CA ILE A 41 3.55 11.20 -16.06
C ILE A 41 2.32 10.91 -16.91
N ASN A 42 2.56 10.45 -18.14
CA ASN A 42 1.49 9.92 -18.97
C ASN A 42 1.18 8.48 -18.56
N THR A 43 0.16 8.30 -17.72
CA THR A 43 -0.29 7.00 -17.20
C THR A 43 -0.88 6.07 -18.26
N LEU A 44 -1.12 6.55 -19.49
CA LEU A 44 -1.59 5.74 -20.62
C LEU A 44 -0.45 5.07 -21.38
N THR A 45 0.76 5.62 -21.29
CA THR A 45 1.94 5.13 -22.04
C THR A 45 3.07 4.63 -21.14
N THR A 46 3.04 5.00 -19.85
CA THR A 46 4.03 4.58 -18.87
C THR A 46 3.51 3.39 -18.09
N SER A 47 4.31 2.32 -17.96
CA SER A 47 3.94 1.20 -17.11
C SER A 47 4.18 1.56 -15.64
N PRO A 48 3.29 1.18 -14.70
CA PRO A 48 3.57 1.26 -13.27
C PRO A 48 4.87 0.54 -12.87
N ALA A 49 5.29 -0.48 -13.61
CA ALA A 49 6.53 -1.21 -13.37
C ALA A 49 7.80 -0.36 -13.61
N ASP A 50 7.70 0.71 -14.40
CA ASP A 50 8.82 1.61 -14.71
C ASP A 50 9.01 2.69 -13.63
N LEU A 51 8.02 2.89 -12.75
CA LEU A 51 8.06 3.88 -11.67
C LEU A 51 9.35 3.85 -10.85
N PRO A 52 9.85 2.69 -10.38
CA PRO A 52 11.04 2.67 -9.53
C PRO A 52 12.29 3.21 -10.24
N ALA A 53 12.34 3.12 -11.57
CA ALA A 53 13.44 3.64 -12.37
C ALA A 53 13.30 5.15 -12.65
N LEU A 54 12.06 5.64 -12.76
CA LEU A 54 11.75 7.05 -13.05
C LEU A 54 11.75 7.93 -11.80
N HIS A 55 11.31 7.37 -10.67
CA HIS A 55 11.10 8.11 -9.43
C HIS A 55 11.54 7.29 -8.21
N PRO A 56 12.47 7.82 -7.40
CA PRO A 56 12.86 7.20 -6.14
C PRO A 56 11.67 7.01 -5.18
N GLU A 57 11.75 5.97 -4.34
CA GLU A 57 10.87 5.81 -3.19
C GLU A 57 10.92 7.07 -2.30
N GLY A 58 9.76 7.53 -1.83
CA GLY A 58 9.60 8.77 -1.07
C GLY A 58 9.33 10.01 -1.91
N THR A 59 9.35 9.92 -3.25
CA THR A 59 8.97 11.05 -4.12
C THR A 59 7.50 11.43 -3.88
N GLU A 60 7.24 12.73 -3.71
CA GLU A 60 5.91 13.27 -3.47
C GLU A 60 5.48 14.28 -4.53
N TRP A 61 4.20 14.23 -4.87
CA TRP A 61 3.53 15.21 -5.72
C TRP A 61 2.29 15.73 -5.01
N THR A 62 2.26 17.04 -4.76
CA THR A 62 1.13 17.69 -4.10
C THR A 62 0.31 18.48 -5.10
N THR A 63 -1.01 18.34 -5.08
CA THR A 63 -1.94 19.14 -5.87
C THR A 63 -3.14 19.50 -5.01
N GLY A 64 -3.26 20.78 -4.65
CA GLY A 64 -4.29 21.27 -3.72
C GLY A 64 -4.23 20.51 -2.39
N THR A 65 -5.30 19.78 -2.06
CA THR A 65 -5.40 18.95 -0.85
C THR A 65 -5.14 17.47 -1.12
N THR A 66 -4.41 17.12 -2.18
CA THR A 66 -4.05 15.73 -2.48
C THR A 66 -2.54 15.59 -2.53
N VAL A 67 -2.02 14.58 -1.84
CA VAL A 67 -0.60 14.19 -1.90
C VAL A 67 -0.53 12.80 -2.53
N HIS A 68 0.27 12.66 -3.58
CA HIS A 68 0.64 11.37 -4.14
C HIS A 68 2.07 11.05 -3.71
N ARG A 69 2.34 9.82 -3.27
CA ARG A 69 3.69 9.40 -2.84
C ARG A 69 4.08 8.08 -3.51
N ALA A 70 5.30 8.02 -4.03
CA ALA A 70 5.90 6.77 -4.47
C ALA A 70 6.41 5.99 -3.25
N GLU A 71 5.87 4.81 -2.98
CA GLU A 71 6.23 4.01 -1.82
C GLU A 71 6.11 2.51 -2.06
N ARG A 72 6.82 1.71 -1.27
CA ARG A 72 6.66 0.26 -1.29
C ARG A 72 5.57 -0.15 -0.32
N ALA A 73 4.59 -0.89 -0.84
CA ALA A 73 3.61 -1.54 0.01
C ALA A 73 4.32 -2.50 0.99
N ARG A 74 4.11 -2.32 2.29
CA ARG A 74 4.49 -3.31 3.30
C ARG A 74 3.35 -4.33 3.38
N ARG A 75 3.68 -5.58 3.75
CA ARG A 75 2.67 -6.64 3.91
C ARG A 75 1.55 -6.26 4.89
N ARG A 76 1.88 -5.43 5.90
CA ARG A 76 0.93 -4.89 6.87
C ARG A 76 -0.03 -3.85 6.28
N ASP A 77 0.35 -3.19 5.19
CA ASP A 77 -0.45 -2.12 4.59
C ASP A 77 -1.58 -2.67 3.72
N ALA A 78 -1.39 -3.88 3.16
CA ALA A 78 -2.42 -4.57 2.39
C ALA A 78 -3.66 -4.93 3.25
N VAL A 79 -3.48 -4.98 4.57
CA VAL A 79 -4.47 -5.53 5.50
C VAL A 79 -4.50 -4.73 6.81
N PRO A 80 -5.10 -3.52 6.80
CA PRO A 80 -5.10 -2.64 7.96
C PRO A 80 -5.79 -3.29 9.18
N GLU A 81 -5.24 -3.07 10.37
CA GLU A 81 -5.73 -3.64 11.64
C GLU A 81 -7.18 -3.24 11.93
N ASP A 82 -7.53 -1.97 11.73
CA ASP A 82 -8.86 -1.41 11.97
C ASP A 82 -9.76 -1.43 10.71
N GLY A 83 -9.40 -2.23 9.71
CA GLY A 83 -10.11 -2.33 8.44
C GLY A 83 -11.13 -3.46 8.37
N PRO A 84 -11.60 -3.81 7.17
CA PRO A 84 -12.46 -4.97 6.93
C PRO A 84 -11.88 -6.31 7.43
N TRP A 85 -10.58 -6.34 7.71
CA TRP A 85 -9.86 -7.49 8.24
C TRP A 85 -9.79 -7.54 9.77
N ALA A 86 -10.26 -6.51 10.48
CA ALA A 86 -10.33 -6.52 11.94
C ALA A 86 -10.99 -7.79 12.51
N PRO A 87 -12.10 -8.32 11.92
CA PRO A 87 -12.67 -9.60 12.38
C PRO A 87 -11.74 -10.80 12.16
N VAL A 88 -10.99 -10.82 11.05
CA VAL A 88 -10.03 -11.89 10.74
C VAL A 88 -8.87 -11.85 11.74
N TRP A 89 -8.35 -10.66 12.06
CA TRP A 89 -7.32 -10.48 13.08
C TRP A 89 -7.77 -10.90 14.46
N THR A 90 -9.01 -10.58 14.83
CA THR A 90 -9.61 -11.03 16.09
C THR A 90 -9.64 -12.56 16.17
N MET A 91 -10.04 -13.23 15.08
CA MET A 91 -10.07 -14.68 15.01
C MET A 91 -8.67 -15.31 15.06
N MET A 92 -7.70 -14.72 14.37
CA MET A 92 -6.30 -15.17 14.42
C MET A 92 -5.71 -15.05 15.82
N ALA A 93 -5.99 -13.95 16.53
CA ALA A 93 -5.56 -13.77 17.93
C ALA A 93 -6.19 -14.82 18.86
N ALA A 94 -7.47 -15.15 18.66
CA ALA A 94 -8.12 -16.22 19.42
C ALA A 94 -7.50 -17.60 19.14
N LEU A 95 -7.24 -17.92 17.87
CA LEU A 95 -6.59 -19.18 17.48
C LEU A 95 -5.16 -19.28 18.04
N ALA A 96 -4.39 -18.20 17.99
CA ALA A 96 -3.07 -18.13 18.58
C ALA A 96 -3.11 -18.28 20.11
N GLY A 97 -4.10 -17.70 20.79
CA GLY A 97 -4.30 -17.88 22.23
C GLY A 97 -4.59 -19.34 22.63
N VAL A 98 -5.23 -20.11 21.76
CA VAL A 98 -5.53 -21.54 22.00
C VAL A 98 -4.37 -22.46 21.61
N HIS A 99 -3.69 -22.15 20.50
CA HIS A 99 -2.74 -23.07 19.86
C HIS A 99 -1.27 -22.64 19.95
N GLY A 100 -0.97 -21.42 20.40
CA GLY A 100 0.35 -20.79 20.36
C GLY A 100 0.55 -19.96 19.09
N ASP A 101 1.22 -18.81 19.22
CA ASP A 101 1.47 -17.85 18.13
C ASP A 101 2.18 -18.50 16.93
N GLU A 102 3.12 -19.41 17.20
CA GLU A 102 3.89 -20.13 16.19
C GLU A 102 3.05 -21.14 15.38
N ASN A 103 1.89 -21.53 15.92
CA ASN A 103 0.99 -22.53 15.35
C ASN A 103 -0.22 -21.93 14.64
N ALA A 104 -0.40 -20.60 14.68
CA ALA A 104 -1.46 -19.90 13.96
C ALA A 104 -0.89 -19.18 12.73
N ARG A 105 -1.36 -19.57 11.53
CA ARG A 105 -0.96 -18.92 10.27
C ARG A 105 -2.18 -18.58 9.42
N LEU A 106 -2.22 -17.36 8.92
CA LEU A 106 -3.22 -16.91 7.97
C LEU A 106 -2.64 -16.99 6.56
N VAL A 107 -3.29 -17.77 5.69
CA VAL A 107 -3.02 -17.77 4.26
C VAL A 107 -4.26 -17.25 3.57
N ALA A 108 -4.12 -16.18 2.81
CA ALA A 108 -5.20 -15.57 2.05
C ALA A 108 -4.81 -15.47 0.59
N TRP A 109 -5.76 -15.80 -0.28
CA TRP A 109 -5.66 -15.60 -1.72
C TRP A 109 -6.72 -14.58 -2.12
N PHE A 110 -6.33 -13.68 -3.00
CA PHE A 110 -7.22 -12.72 -3.63
C PHE A 110 -7.28 -13.10 -5.09
N ASP A 111 -8.49 -13.33 -5.59
CA ASP A 111 -8.71 -13.43 -7.04
C ASP A 111 -8.63 -12.02 -7.66
N GLU A 112 -8.22 -11.95 -8.92
CA GLU A 112 -8.00 -10.71 -9.69
C GLU A 112 -9.29 -9.92 -9.96
#